data_AF-A0A930N292-F1
#
_entry.id   AF-A0A930N292-F1
#
_cell.length_a   1.000
_cell.length_b   1.000
_cell.length_c   1.000
_cell.angle_alpha   90.00
_cell.angle_beta   90.00
_cell.angle_gamma   90.00
#
_symmetry.space_group_name_H-M   'P 1'
#
loop_
_entity.id
_entity.type
_entity.pdbx_description
1 polymer ?
#
loop_
_entity_poly.entity_id
_entity_poly.type
_entity_poly.pdbx_seq_one_letter_code
_entity_poly.pdbx_strand_id
1 'polypeptide(L)'
;FTETTSASGIRALGFDKPRSSGGPTGIYASSATYGHQGFTGTCFWVDPKYDLIFIFLSNRTYPTRQNTTLIRERLRQRLQDLVYEAVGATTPR
;
A
#
# COMPACT_ATOMS: atom_id res chain seq x y z
N PHE A 1 4.97 -2.66 15.08
CA PHE A 1 4.29 -2.67 13.75
C PHE A 1 5.25 -2.55 12.58
N THR A 2 6.41 -1.93 12.74
CA THR A 2 7.43 -1.81 11.69
C THR A 2 8.31 -3.05 11.55
N GLU A 3 8.51 -3.81 12.63
CA GLU A 3 9.26 -5.07 12.63
C GLU A 3 8.50 -6.18 11.89
N THR A 4 9.25 -6.90 11.06
CA THR A 4 8.77 -8.10 10.37
C THR A 4 8.70 -9.25 11.36
N THR A 5 7.55 -9.93 11.42
CA THR A 5 7.36 -11.11 12.27
C THR A 5 7.22 -12.42 11.48
N SER A 6 6.91 -12.35 10.19
CA SER A 6 6.82 -13.53 9.32
C SER A 6 8.16 -13.89 8.68
N ALA A 7 8.46 -15.17 8.57
CA ALA A 7 9.62 -15.69 7.83
C ALA A 7 9.71 -15.18 6.37
N SER A 8 8.57 -14.88 5.74
CA SER A 8 8.50 -14.38 4.37
C SER A 8 8.76 -12.88 4.21
N GLY A 9 8.94 -12.11 5.28
CA GLY A 9 9.18 -10.67 5.18
C GLY A 9 7.92 -9.79 5.01
N ILE A 10 6.75 -10.39 4.80
CA ILE A 10 5.55 -9.67 4.32
C ILE A 10 4.53 -9.33 5.39
N ARG A 11 4.74 -9.72 6.65
CA ARG A 11 3.85 -9.43 7.78
C ARG A 11 4.59 -8.81 8.95
N ALA A 12 3.89 -7.91 9.63
CA ALA A 12 4.18 -7.45 10.97
C ALA A 12 3.04 -7.90 11.92
N LEU A 13 3.00 -7.36 13.14
CA LEU A 13 1.91 -7.57 14.10
C LEU A 13 0.55 -7.13 13.52
N GLY A 14 -0.19 -8.05 12.90
CA GLY A 14 -1.54 -7.83 12.34
C GLY A 14 -1.60 -7.11 10.99
N PHE A 15 -0.47 -6.71 10.41
CA PHE A 15 -0.43 -5.90 9.18
C PHE A 15 0.44 -6.50 8.09
N ASP A 16 0.13 -6.12 6.85
CA ASP A 16 0.98 -6.35 5.69
C ASP A 16 2.18 -5.41 5.68
N LYS A 17 3.28 -5.88 5.08
CA LYS A 17 4.46 -5.08 4.76
C LYS A 17 4.67 -5.03 3.23
N PRO A 18 5.38 -4.02 2.71
CA PRO A 18 5.81 -3.99 1.32
C PRO A 18 6.65 -5.21 0.96
N ARG A 19 6.52 -5.66 -0.29
CA ARG A 19 7.35 -6.72 -0.86
C ARG A 19 8.58 -6.12 -1.53
N SER A 20 9.64 -6.90 -1.67
CA SER A 20 10.84 -6.51 -2.44
C SER A 20 10.53 -6.24 -3.91
N SER A 21 9.57 -6.97 -4.48
CA SER A 21 9.05 -6.70 -5.82
C SER A 21 7.54 -6.92 -5.89
N GLY A 22 6.86 -6.05 -6.65
CA GLY A 22 5.41 -6.05 -6.75
C GLY A 22 4.69 -5.87 -5.41
N GLY A 23 3.43 -6.32 -5.35
CA GLY A 23 2.67 -6.32 -4.11
C GLY A 23 1.68 -5.17 -3.94
N PRO A 24 1.21 -4.96 -2.69
CA PRO A 24 0.03 -4.15 -2.41
C PRO A 24 0.32 -2.65 -2.23
N THR A 25 1.60 -2.27 -2.20
CA THR A 25 2.08 -0.89 -2.07
C THR A 25 2.73 -0.39 -3.36
N GLY A 26 2.88 0.93 -3.44
CA GLY A 26 3.76 1.59 -4.38
C GLY A 26 5.24 1.20 -4.23
N ILE A 27 6.04 1.54 -5.25
CA ILE A 27 7.48 1.28 -5.30
C ILE A 27 8.27 2.19 -4.35
N TYR A 28 7.74 3.38 -4.02
CA TYR A 28 8.44 4.32 -3.15
C TYR A 28 8.22 4.07 -1.65
N ALA A 29 7.25 3.23 -1.29
CA ALA A 29 7.00 2.88 0.11
C ALA A 29 8.24 2.30 0.78
N SER A 30 8.58 2.71 1.98
CA SER A 30 9.77 2.19 2.66
C SER A 30 9.55 0.77 3.19
N SER A 31 10.62 0.03 3.46
CA SER A 31 10.52 -1.27 4.17
C SER A 31 9.91 -1.16 5.58
N ALA A 32 9.89 0.03 6.18
CA ALA A 32 9.24 0.29 7.46
C ALA A 32 7.71 0.41 7.35
N THR A 33 7.16 0.52 6.14
CA THR A 33 5.72 0.66 5.92
C THR A 33 4.95 -0.55 6.46
N TYR A 34 3.77 -0.28 7.01
CA TYR A 34 2.80 -1.30 7.43
C TYR A 34 1.38 -0.83 7.17
N GLY A 35 0.47 -1.77 6.92
CA GLY A 35 -0.93 -1.44 6.63
C GLY A 35 -1.72 -2.62 6.10
N HIS A 36 -2.82 -2.35 5.40
CA HIS A 36 -3.67 -3.41 4.86
C HIS A 36 -4.54 -2.92 3.69
N GLN A 37 -4.98 -3.85 2.84
CA GLN A 37 -5.98 -3.60 1.81
C GLN A 37 -7.34 -4.19 2.22
N GLY A 38 -8.40 -3.41 2.09
CA GLY A 38 -9.77 -3.84 2.30
C GLY A 38 -10.38 -4.46 1.04
N PHE A 39 -11.26 -5.44 1.26
CA PHE A 39 -11.98 -6.16 0.20
C PHE A 39 -12.77 -5.23 -0.74
N THR A 40 -13.37 -4.18 -0.18
CA THR A 40 -14.15 -3.18 -0.93
C THR A 40 -13.29 -2.24 -1.77
N GLY A 41 -11.96 -2.35 -1.70
CA GLY A 41 -11.03 -1.49 -2.44
C GLY A 41 -10.37 -0.41 -1.59
N THR A 42 -10.71 -0.30 -0.30
CA THR A 42 -10.00 0.59 0.62
C THR A 42 -8.57 0.12 0.86
N CYS A 43 -7.70 1.01 1.30
CA CYS A 43 -6.44 0.63 1.94
C CYS A 43 -5.93 1.76 2.84
N PHE A 44 -5.07 1.40 3.78
CA PHE A 44 -4.25 2.37 4.48
C PHE A 44 -2.82 1.85 4.59
N TRP A 45 -1.86 2.77 4.59
CA TRP A 45 -0.44 2.50 4.75
C TRP A 45 0.18 3.60 5.61
N VAL A 46 0.90 3.19 6.65
CA VAL A 46 1.67 4.09 7.51
C VAL A 46 3.14 3.86 7.21
N ASP A 47 3.85 4.93 6.86
CA ASP A 47 5.27 4.90 6.54
C ASP A 47 6.04 5.92 7.39
N PRO A 48 6.60 5.48 8.54
CA PRO A 48 7.34 6.36 9.44
C PRO A 48 8.59 6.99 8.83
N LYS A 49 9.16 6.41 7.75
CA LYS A 49 10.35 6.98 7.11
C LYS A 49 10.05 8.33 6.45
N TYR A 50 8.83 8.49 5.93
CA TYR A 50 8.39 9.68 5.21
C TYR A 50 7.38 10.51 6.02
N ASP A 51 7.16 10.19 7.29
CA ASP A 51 6.12 10.78 8.14
C ASP A 51 4.75 10.81 7.43
N LEU A 52 4.41 9.71 6.76
CA LEU A 52 3.26 9.64 5.84
C LEU A 52 2.24 8.60 6.29
N ILE A 53 0.97 9.01 6.28
CA ILE A 53 -0.18 8.10 6.35
C ILE A 53 -0.97 8.24 5.05
N PHE A 54 -0.95 7.21 4.22
CA PHE A 54 -1.75 7.13 3.01
C PHE A 54 -3.06 6.38 3.28
N ILE A 55 -4.20 7.03 3.06
CA ILE A 55 -5.54 6.43 3.21
C ILE A 55 -6.28 6.58 1.89
N PHE A 56 -6.74 5.46 1.34
CA PHE A 56 -7.55 5.43 0.13
C PHE A 56 -8.88 4.75 0.42
N LEU A 57 -9.98 5.49 0.23
CA LEU A 57 -11.33 5.00 0.48
C LEU A 57 -12.07 4.83 -0.84
N SER A 58 -12.55 3.61 -1.11
CA SER A 58 -13.33 3.30 -2.30
C SER A 58 -14.26 2.12 -2.05
N ASN A 59 -15.22 1.93 -2.96
CA ASN A 59 -16.14 0.79 -2.94
C ASN A 59 -16.25 0.18 -4.34
N ARG A 60 -15.26 -0.63 -4.74
CA ARG A 60 -15.28 -1.38 -6.02
C ARG A 60 -16.30 -2.52 -6.07
N THR A 61 -16.97 -2.79 -4.96
CA THR A 61 -18.01 -3.82 -4.88
C THR A 61 -19.40 -3.31 -5.18
N TYR A 62 -19.56 -1.99 -5.30
CA TYR A 62 -20.81 -1.34 -5.68
C TYR A 62 -20.80 -0.90 -7.15
N PRO A 63 -21.89 -1.09 -7.92
CA PRO A 63 -23.09 -1.86 -7.55
C PRO A 63 -22.83 -3.38 -7.55
N THR A 64 -21.74 -3.83 -8.18
CA THR A 64 -21.36 -5.24 -8.24
C THR A 64 -19.84 -5.39 -8.09
N ARG A 65 -19.39 -6.58 -7.67
CA ARG A 65 -17.95 -6.90 -7.46
C ARG A 65 -17.15 -7.12 -8.74
N GLN A 66 -17.77 -6.96 -9.91
CA GLN A 66 -17.20 -7.22 -11.22
C GLN A 66 -16.26 -6.08 -11.66
N ASN A 67 -16.36 -4.88 -11.06
CA ASN A 67 -15.50 -3.75 -11.37
C ASN A 67 -14.05 -3.98 -10.85
N THR A 68 -13.18 -4.50 -11.71
CA THR A 68 -11.77 -4.78 -11.36
C THR A 68 -10.80 -3.64 -11.69
N THR A 69 -11.29 -2.46 -12.08
CA THR A 69 -10.46 -1.31 -12.50
C THR A 69 -9.38 -0.96 -11.48
N LEU A 70 -9.70 -0.93 -10.17
CA LEU A 70 -8.70 -0.65 -9.12
C LEU A 70 -7.53 -1.64 -9.12
N ILE A 71 -7.79 -2.91 -9.45
CA ILE A 71 -6.80 -3.98 -9.46
C ILE A 71 -6.02 -3.95 -10.76
N ARG A 72 -6.73 -3.92 -11.90
CA ARG A 72 -6.14 -3.95 -13.25
C ARG A 72 -5.22 -2.74 -13.49
N GLU A 73 -5.68 -1.55 -13.11
CA GLU A 73 -4.93 -0.31 -13.31
C GLU A 73 -3.89 -0.05 -12.21
N ARG A 74 -3.80 -0.92 -11.20
CA ARG A 74 -2.96 -0.75 -10.00
C ARG A 74 -3.13 0.64 -9.38
N LEU A 75 -4.37 1.12 -9.36
CA LEU A 75 -4.67 2.53 -9.08
C LEU A 75 -4.21 2.95 -7.68
N ARG A 76 -4.37 2.06 -6.69
CA ARG A 76 -3.92 2.29 -5.32
C ARG A 76 -2.41 2.52 -5.22
N GLN A 77 -1.63 1.68 -5.91
CA GLN A 77 -0.16 1.79 -5.92
C GLN A 77 0.28 3.06 -6.66
N ARG A 78 -0.31 3.35 -7.81
CA ARG A 78 0.02 4.54 -8.60
C ARG A 78 -0.28 5.83 -7.84
N LEU A 79 -1.44 5.92 -7.19
CA LEU A 79 -1.80 7.07 -6.37
C LEU A 79 -0.89 7.19 -5.14
N GLN A 80 -0.53 6.06 -4.52
CA GLN A 80 0.40 6.05 -3.41
C GLN A 80 1.80 6.55 -3.86
N ASP A 81 2.30 6.10 -5.01
CA ASP A 81 3.58 6.54 -5.56
C ASP A 81 3.57 8.05 -5.86
N LEU A 82 2.49 8.58 -6.46
CA LEU A 82 2.35 10.01 -6.70
C LEU A 82 2.40 10.83 -5.40
N VAL A 83 1.81 10.33 -4.31
CA VAL A 83 1.89 10.99 -2.99
C VAL A 83 3.32 10.95 -2.45
N TYR A 84 4.03 9.82 -2.58
CA TYR A 84 5.44 9.73 -2.19
C TYR A 84 6.32 10.70 -2.96
N GLU A 85 6.16 10.79 -4.28
CA GLU A 85 6.89 11.73 -5.13
C GLU A 85 6.60 13.18 -4.70
N ALA A 86 5.34 13.51 -4.42
CA ALA A 86 4.93 14.84 -3.97
C ALA A 86 5.57 15.25 -2.63
N VAL A 87 5.91 14.30 -1.76
CA VAL A 87 6.63 14.56 -0.49
C VAL A 87 8.14 14.36 -0.60
N GLY A 88 8.67 14.22 -1.82
CA GLY A 88 10.11 14.23 -2.09
C GLY A 88 10.78 12.86 -2.16
N ALA A 89 10.02 11.77 -2.30
CA ALA A 89 10.63 10.47 -2.59
C ALA A 89 11.15 10.43 -4.03
N THR A 90 12.47 10.30 -4.19
CA THR A 90 13.14 10.27 -5.50
C THR A 90 13.73 8.91 -5.86
N THR A 91 13.78 7.99 -4.90
CA THR A 91 14.43 6.68 -5.06
C THR A 91 13.45 5.57 -4.71
N PRO A 92 13.14 4.66 -5.65
CA PRO A 92 12.34 3.47 -5.36
C PRO A 92 12.99 2.61 -4.27
N ARG A 93 12.17 1.88 -3.52
CA ARG A 93 12.61 0.88 -2.54
C ARG A 93 13.41 -0.25 -3.19
#